data_AF-A0A2C5XC13-F1
#
_entry.id   AF-A0A2C5XC13-F1
#
_cell.length_a   1.000
_cell.length_b   1.000
_cell.length_c   1.000
_cell.angle_alpha   90.00
_cell.angle_beta   90.00
_cell.angle_gamma   90.00
#
_symmetry.space_group_name_H-M   'P 1'
#
loop_
_entity.id
_entity.type
_entity.pdbx_description
1 polymer ?
#
loop_
_entity_poly.entity_id
_entity_poly.type
_entity_poly.pdbx_seq_one_letter_code
_entity_poly.pdbx_strand_id
1 'polypeptide(L)'
;MDETWRGLELTSPVFDKTEIYHGMPQLRQVIAAMRSMKTSFVANSSCGLHLHVGIEGGMNLLVAKQLTTLVLLLERPLLFRLCGPTRVGNRHSPPVADMSRFSQEAHKAGCGQLRSDSLQMKASIPFSIRNLDPRSWNGYNPERLRKMLRLVWQADSLLDIMSGLTKSTSGRCAFALSLRPGELRPEMSYNFAEAQSYYNGTPSTFEFRHSQMSFDSIHIGNWAELCCRLVEIATLPPRTFKLQLEEIINCLPMHGNRGQGKWCEILATLGLKHQIAEWKAQLACYDKGTEICLVDRLGVLQKE
;
A
#
# COMPACT_ATOMS: atom_id res chain seq x y z
N MET A 1 -18.24 20.31 30.34
CA MET A 1 -17.78 20.97 29.10
C MET A 1 -17.88 19.94 28.01
N ASP A 2 -18.61 20.27 26.95
CA ASP A 2 -18.77 19.39 25.79
C ASP A 2 -17.44 19.42 25.03
N GLU A 3 -16.52 18.50 25.35
CA GLU A 3 -15.20 18.44 24.71
C GLU A 3 -15.38 17.95 23.28
N THR A 4 -15.59 18.90 22.37
CA THR A 4 -15.61 18.62 20.93
C THR A 4 -14.21 18.25 20.47
N TRP A 5 -13.95 16.95 20.29
CA TRP A 5 -12.73 16.46 19.65
C TRP A 5 -12.63 16.97 18.22
N ARG A 6 -11.49 17.54 17.85
CA ARG A 6 -11.21 17.99 16.48
C ARG A 6 -10.36 16.96 15.76
N GLY A 7 -10.80 16.54 14.58
CA GLY A 7 -9.96 15.73 13.69
C GLY A 7 -8.71 16.51 13.29
N LEU A 8 -7.55 15.88 13.40
CA LEU A 8 -6.25 16.46 13.06
C LEU A 8 -5.47 15.46 12.21
N GLU A 9 -4.84 15.95 11.16
CA GLU A 9 -3.82 15.21 10.41
C GLU A 9 -2.45 15.81 10.75
N LEU A 10 -1.56 14.96 11.27
CA LEU A 10 -0.16 15.31 11.52
C LEU A 10 0.69 14.66 10.44
N THR A 11 1.52 15.47 9.79
CA THR A 11 2.42 15.01 8.73
C THR A 11 3.85 15.24 9.18
N SER A 12 4.70 14.23 9.02
CA SER A 12 6.13 14.38 9.24
C SER A 12 6.78 15.17 8.10
N PRO A 13 8.02 15.66 8.30
CA PRO A 13 8.92 15.93 7.19
C PRO A 13 9.08 14.69 6.29
N VAL A 14 9.61 14.90 5.08
CA VAL A 14 10.04 13.80 4.23
C VAL A 14 11.30 13.21 4.83
N PHE A 15 11.25 11.92 5.12
CA PHE A 15 12.40 11.16 5.60
C PHE A 15 13.06 10.43 4.44
N ASP A 16 14.39 10.38 4.46
CA ASP A 16 15.15 9.46 3.61
C ASP A 16 15.25 8.07 4.27
N LYS A 17 15.92 7.13 3.60
CA LYS A 17 16.08 5.76 4.12
C LYS A 17 16.94 5.69 5.38
N THR A 18 17.81 6.68 5.63
CA THR A 18 18.69 6.69 6.80
C THR A 18 17.87 6.80 8.09
N GLU A 19 16.79 7.57 8.07
CA GLU A 19 15.86 7.66 9.20
C GLU A 19 15.27 6.29 9.56
N ILE A 20 14.88 5.49 8.55
CA ILE A 20 14.36 4.12 8.74
C ILE A 20 15.47 3.22 9.32
N TYR A 21 16.67 3.24 8.73
CA TYR A 21 17.80 2.41 9.19
C TYR A 21 18.24 2.72 10.63
N HIS A 22 18.08 3.96 11.08
CA HIS A 22 18.38 4.37 12.45
C HIS A 22 17.19 4.20 13.42
N GLY A 23 16.10 3.55 12.99
CA GLY A 23 14.97 3.24 13.85
C GLY A 23 14.02 4.42 14.11
N MET A 24 13.95 5.37 13.17
CA MET A 24 13.06 6.53 13.17
C MET A 24 13.27 7.48 14.37
N PRO A 25 14.49 7.97 14.65
CA PRO A 25 14.79 8.82 15.80
C PRO A 25 13.97 10.12 15.87
N GLN A 26 13.70 10.79 14.75
CA GLN A 26 12.90 12.01 14.73
C GLN A 26 11.43 11.71 15.05
N LEU A 27 10.90 10.60 14.53
CA LEU A 27 9.55 10.17 14.86
C LEU A 27 9.42 9.83 16.35
N ARG A 28 10.42 9.17 16.95
CA ARG A 28 10.47 8.90 18.40
C ARG A 28 10.44 10.19 19.20
N GLN A 29 11.22 11.20 18.78
CA GLN A 29 11.22 12.51 19.42
C GLN A 29 9.84 13.18 19.36
N VAL A 30 9.16 13.12 18.21
CA VAL A 30 7.80 13.67 18.05
C VAL A 30 6.81 12.95 18.98
N ILE A 31 6.83 11.62 19.01
CA ILE A 31 5.94 10.82 19.87
C ILE A 31 6.20 11.13 21.35
N ALA A 32 7.47 11.18 21.78
CA ALA A 32 7.84 11.55 23.14
C ALA A 32 7.30 12.95 23.50
N ALA A 33 7.51 13.94 22.62
CA ALA A 33 6.98 15.28 22.82
C ALA A 33 5.45 15.30 22.96
N MET A 34 4.72 14.57 22.11
CA MET A 34 3.25 14.44 22.21
C MET A 34 2.82 13.85 23.56
N ARG A 35 3.58 12.89 24.08
CA ARG A 35 3.33 12.27 25.39
C ARG A 35 3.68 13.20 26.55
N SER A 36 4.60 14.14 26.40
CA SER A 36 4.93 15.14 27.43
C SER A 36 4.06 16.40 27.41
N MET A 37 3.33 16.68 26.33
CA MET A 37 2.46 17.86 26.23
C MET A 37 1.27 17.78 27.21
N LYS A 38 0.77 18.93 27.69
CA LYS A 38 -0.48 18.99 28.46
C LYS A 38 -1.72 18.63 27.60
N THR A 39 -1.62 18.76 26.29
CA THR A 39 -2.68 18.43 25.33
C THR A 39 -2.93 16.92 25.28
N SER A 40 -4.20 16.51 25.31
CA SER A 40 -4.61 15.11 25.11
C SER A 40 -4.76 14.80 23.62
N PHE A 41 -4.21 13.68 23.19
CA PHE A 41 -4.37 13.15 21.83
C PHE A 41 -5.20 11.88 21.90
N VAL A 42 -6.17 11.75 21.00
CA VAL A 42 -7.03 10.55 20.90
C VAL A 42 -6.87 9.93 19.52
N ALA A 43 -6.70 8.61 19.49
CA ALA A 43 -6.73 7.82 18.27
C ALA A 43 -7.71 6.65 18.43
N ASN A 44 -8.49 6.40 17.39
CA ASN A 44 -9.44 5.29 17.34
C ASN A 44 -9.40 4.60 15.96
N SER A 45 -10.29 3.64 15.73
CA SER A 45 -10.33 2.86 14.48
C SER A 45 -10.57 3.67 13.19
N SER A 46 -11.02 4.93 13.31
CA SER A 46 -11.12 5.85 12.17
C SER A 46 -9.79 6.53 11.81
N CYS A 47 -8.82 6.55 12.71
CA CYS A 47 -7.51 7.14 12.51
C CYS A 47 -6.61 6.20 11.69
N GLY A 48 -6.01 6.70 10.61
CA GLY A 48 -5.10 5.95 9.75
C GLY A 48 -3.68 6.50 9.78
N LEU A 49 -2.72 5.61 9.56
CA LEU A 49 -1.35 5.98 9.26
C LEU A 49 -1.17 5.89 7.74
N HIS A 50 -1.13 7.05 7.08
CA HIS A 50 -0.84 7.12 5.65
C HIS A 50 0.67 7.26 5.45
N LEU A 51 1.25 6.40 4.61
CA LEU A 51 2.65 6.48 4.24
C LEU A 51 2.77 6.87 2.77
N HIS A 52 3.47 7.97 2.51
CA HIS A 52 3.83 8.41 1.18
C HIS A 52 5.26 7.99 0.86
N VAL A 53 5.45 7.23 -0.21
CA VAL A 53 6.78 6.80 -0.68
C VAL A 53 7.06 7.42 -2.05
N GLY A 54 8.10 8.25 -2.10
CA GLY A 54 8.65 8.81 -3.33
C GLY A 54 9.81 7.97 -3.88
N ILE A 55 10.24 8.29 -5.09
CA ILE A 55 11.39 7.68 -5.74
C ILE A 55 12.37 8.79 -6.11
N GLU A 56 13.64 8.58 -5.81
CA GLU A 56 14.72 9.47 -6.25
C GLU A 56 14.81 9.44 -7.79
N GLY A 57 14.80 10.62 -8.42
CA GLY A 57 14.67 10.74 -9.88
C GLY A 57 13.22 10.72 -10.41
N GLY A 58 12.25 10.56 -9.52
CA GLY A 58 10.83 10.76 -9.80
C GLY A 58 10.07 9.52 -10.28
N MET A 59 8.74 9.64 -10.27
CA MET A 59 7.83 8.55 -10.59
C MET A 59 7.81 8.25 -12.09
N ASN A 60 7.77 6.99 -12.50
CA ASN A 60 7.51 6.63 -13.89
C ASN A 60 6.43 5.55 -14.03
N LEU A 61 5.80 5.49 -15.20
CA LEU A 61 4.69 4.59 -15.48
C LEU A 61 5.02 3.11 -15.27
N LEU A 62 6.22 2.67 -15.63
CA LEU A 62 6.62 1.28 -15.48
C LEU A 62 6.65 0.88 -13.99
N VAL A 63 7.23 1.73 -13.14
CA VAL A 63 7.24 1.51 -11.69
C VAL A 63 5.83 1.51 -11.11
N ALA A 64 4.96 2.42 -11.57
CA ALA A 64 3.55 2.44 -11.13
C ALA A 64 2.80 1.15 -11.51
N LYS A 65 3.04 0.59 -12.70
CA LYS A 65 2.48 -0.71 -13.12
C LYS A 65 3.02 -1.86 -12.27
N GLN A 66 4.33 -1.88 -12.03
CA GLN A 66 4.99 -2.92 -11.23
C GLN A 66 4.52 -2.89 -9.77
N LEU A 67 4.47 -1.72 -9.13
CA LEU A 67 4.00 -1.61 -7.76
C LEU A 67 2.52 -1.93 -7.62
N THR A 68 1.68 -1.44 -8.54
CA THR A 68 0.26 -1.79 -8.54
C THR A 68 0.06 -3.31 -8.66
N THR A 69 0.90 -3.99 -9.44
CA THR A 69 0.90 -5.46 -9.55
C THR A 69 1.24 -6.12 -8.21
N LEU A 70 2.29 -5.66 -7.52
CA LEU A 70 2.64 -6.15 -6.18
C LEU A 70 1.50 -5.95 -5.18
N VAL A 71 0.90 -4.75 -5.15
CA VAL A 71 -0.22 -4.44 -4.26
C VAL A 71 -1.39 -5.37 -4.53
N LEU A 72 -1.81 -5.56 -5.78
CA LEU A 72 -2.93 -6.44 -6.11
C LEU A 72 -2.72 -7.90 -5.64
N LEU A 73 -1.47 -8.37 -5.61
CA LEU A 73 -1.13 -9.71 -5.13
C LEU A 73 -0.98 -9.78 -3.61
N LEU A 74 -0.42 -8.74 -2.99
CA LEU A 74 0.00 -8.73 -1.59
C LEU A 74 -0.98 -8.03 -0.64
N GLU A 75 -1.96 -7.32 -1.16
CA GLU A 75 -2.89 -6.50 -0.37
C GLU A 75 -3.59 -7.31 0.73
N ARG A 76 -4.16 -8.47 0.39
CA ARG A 76 -4.79 -9.36 1.38
C ARG A 76 -3.83 -10.29 2.13
N PRO A 77 -2.91 -11.01 1.46
CA PRO A 77 -2.09 -12.01 2.15
C PRO A 77 -0.98 -11.40 3.00
N LEU A 78 -0.62 -10.13 2.79
CA LEU A 78 0.42 -9.44 3.55
C LEU A 78 -0.04 -8.09 4.12
N LEU A 79 -0.42 -7.11 3.29
CA LEU A 79 -0.58 -5.72 3.75
C LEU A 79 -1.70 -5.59 4.80
N PHE A 80 -2.90 -6.05 4.49
CA PHE A 80 -4.00 -6.09 5.47
C PHE A 80 -3.78 -7.12 6.56
N ARG A 81 -3.01 -8.18 6.31
CA ARG A 81 -2.70 -9.18 7.33
C ARG A 81 -1.90 -8.58 8.48
N LEU A 82 -1.02 -7.61 8.21
CA LEU A 82 -0.19 -6.93 9.21
C LEU A 82 -0.89 -5.71 9.85
N CYS A 83 -2.09 -5.37 9.40
CA CYS A 83 -2.90 -4.27 9.96
C CYS A 83 -3.87 -4.78 11.02
N GLY A 84 -4.34 -3.86 11.86
CA GLY A 84 -5.38 -4.12 12.86
C GLY A 84 -6.69 -4.62 12.20
N PRO A 85 -7.43 -5.55 12.84
CA PRO A 85 -8.68 -6.10 12.32
C PRO A 85 -9.69 -5.07 11.84
N THR A 86 -9.84 -3.92 12.52
CA THR A 86 -10.76 -2.85 12.10
C THR A 86 -10.42 -2.22 10.75
N ARG A 87 -9.20 -2.39 10.24
CA ARG A 87 -8.78 -1.92 8.91
C ARG A 87 -9.30 -2.82 7.80
N VAL A 88 -9.50 -4.10 8.08
CA VAL A 88 -10.04 -5.06 7.13
C VAL A 88 -11.53 -4.79 6.94
N GLY A 89 -11.89 -4.14 5.83
CA GLY A 89 -13.28 -3.75 5.55
C GLY A 89 -13.64 -2.32 5.99
N ASN A 90 -12.66 -1.52 6.42
CA ASN A 90 -12.89 -0.11 6.69
C ASN A 90 -13.25 0.64 5.40
N ARG A 91 -14.35 1.41 5.42
CA ARG A 91 -14.82 2.22 4.29
C ARG A 91 -13.80 3.28 3.84
N HIS A 92 -12.89 3.72 4.71
CA HIS A 92 -11.90 4.76 4.45
C HIS A 92 -10.67 4.23 3.69
N SER A 93 -10.38 2.93 3.79
CA SER A 93 -9.25 2.27 3.15
C SER A 93 -9.66 0.90 2.57
N PRO A 94 -10.62 0.84 1.63
CA PRO A 94 -11.04 -0.43 1.07
C PRO A 94 -9.97 -1.01 0.14
N PRO A 95 -9.86 -2.34 0.02
CA PRO A 95 -8.93 -2.98 -0.90
C PRO A 95 -9.08 -2.48 -2.34
N VAL A 96 -7.95 -2.26 -3.02
CA VAL A 96 -7.91 -1.96 -4.45
C VAL A 96 -8.58 -3.07 -5.25
N ALA A 97 -8.30 -4.33 -4.89
CA ALA A 97 -8.87 -5.51 -5.55
C ALA A 97 -10.41 -5.53 -5.53
N ASP A 98 -11.05 -4.84 -4.59
CA ASP A 98 -12.50 -4.85 -4.42
C ASP A 98 -13.18 -3.62 -4.99
N MET A 99 -12.65 -2.43 -4.70
CA MET A 99 -13.38 -1.17 -4.83
C MET A 99 -12.82 -0.22 -5.87
N SER A 100 -11.63 -0.49 -6.42
CA SER A 100 -11.01 0.38 -7.42
C SER A 100 -11.80 0.40 -8.74
N ARG A 101 -11.62 1.45 -9.55
CA ARG A 101 -12.16 1.51 -10.92
C ARG A 101 -11.65 0.35 -11.77
N PHE A 102 -10.36 -0.02 -11.65
CA PHE A 102 -9.82 -1.21 -12.30
C PHE A 102 -10.61 -2.48 -11.92
N SER A 103 -10.97 -2.63 -10.65
CA SER A 103 -11.73 -3.78 -10.18
C SER A 103 -13.13 -3.85 -10.77
N GLN A 104 -13.77 -2.70 -10.95
CA GLN A 104 -15.12 -2.61 -11.53
C GLN A 104 -15.13 -2.79 -13.03
N GLU A 105 -14.16 -2.22 -13.73
CA GLU A 105 -13.97 -2.43 -15.16
C GLU A 105 -13.65 -3.91 -15.44
N ALA A 106 -12.79 -4.53 -14.63
CA ALA A 106 -12.51 -5.96 -14.72
C ALA A 106 -13.76 -6.83 -14.48
N HIS A 107 -14.66 -6.39 -13.61
CA HIS A 107 -15.93 -7.07 -13.36
C HIS A 107 -16.91 -6.92 -14.54
N LYS A 108 -17.02 -5.72 -15.11
CA LYS A 108 -17.89 -5.43 -16.26
C LYS A 108 -17.40 -6.05 -17.56
N ALA A 109 -16.08 -6.17 -17.73
CA ALA A 109 -15.49 -6.74 -18.94
C ALA A 109 -15.91 -8.21 -19.09
N GLY A 110 -16.63 -8.52 -20.16
CA GLY A 110 -16.95 -9.89 -20.57
C GLY A 110 -15.71 -10.72 -20.91
N CYS A 111 -15.89 -12.03 -21.12
CA CYS A 111 -14.83 -12.88 -21.66
C CYS A 111 -14.41 -12.36 -23.06
N GLY A 112 -13.14 -11.99 -23.22
CA GLY A 112 -12.58 -11.53 -24.51
C GLY A 112 -12.66 -10.03 -24.81
N GLN A 113 -13.29 -9.21 -23.94
CA GLN A 113 -13.40 -7.76 -24.19
C GLN A 113 -12.11 -6.97 -23.89
N LEU A 114 -11.23 -7.51 -23.05
CA LEU A 114 -9.93 -6.88 -22.79
C LEU A 114 -8.90 -7.34 -23.82
N ARG A 115 -8.05 -6.40 -24.26
CA ARG A 115 -6.90 -6.72 -25.13
C ARG A 115 -6.03 -7.79 -24.47
N SER A 116 -5.34 -8.57 -25.30
CA SER A 116 -4.38 -9.57 -24.83
C SER A 116 -3.24 -8.93 -24.03
N ASP A 117 -2.49 -9.76 -23.29
CA ASP A 117 -1.37 -9.31 -22.47
C ASP A 117 -0.36 -8.53 -23.33
N SER A 118 -0.06 -7.29 -22.93
CA SER A 118 0.89 -6.43 -23.65
C SER A 118 2.31 -7.01 -23.62
N LEU A 119 3.17 -6.59 -24.55
CA LEU A 119 4.59 -7.02 -24.56
C LEU A 119 5.29 -6.65 -23.24
N GLN A 120 5.01 -5.45 -22.72
CA GLN A 120 5.55 -4.97 -21.44
C GLN A 120 5.10 -5.85 -20.27
N MET A 121 3.83 -6.26 -20.26
CA MET A 121 3.28 -7.17 -19.25
C MET A 121 3.96 -8.53 -19.30
N LYS A 122 4.10 -9.13 -20.50
CA LYS A 122 4.78 -10.43 -20.69
C LYS A 122 6.25 -10.40 -20.26
N ALA A 123 6.91 -9.26 -20.44
CA ALA A 123 8.30 -9.06 -20.04
C ALA A 123 8.48 -8.95 -18.51
N SER A 124 7.44 -8.50 -17.80
CA SER A 124 7.53 -8.14 -16.37
C SER A 124 6.78 -9.08 -15.44
N ILE A 125 5.73 -9.76 -15.92
CA ILE A 125 4.91 -10.67 -15.12
C ILE A 125 5.21 -12.12 -15.52
N PRO A 126 5.41 -13.03 -14.56
CA PRO A 126 5.61 -14.45 -14.86
C PRO A 126 4.34 -15.14 -15.34
N PHE A 127 4.53 -16.26 -16.04
CA PHE A 127 3.42 -17.07 -16.56
C PHE A 127 2.64 -17.78 -15.46
N SER A 128 3.26 -18.03 -14.29
CA SER A 128 2.62 -18.63 -13.10
C SER A 128 1.34 -17.92 -12.69
N ILE A 129 1.24 -16.61 -12.94
CA ILE A 129 0.04 -15.81 -12.64
C ILE A 129 -1.21 -16.29 -13.39
N ARG A 130 -1.04 -17.01 -14.50
CA ARG A 130 -2.14 -17.59 -15.28
C ARG A 130 -2.72 -18.83 -14.63
N ASN A 131 -1.93 -19.50 -13.78
CA ASN A 131 -2.28 -20.76 -13.14
C ASN A 131 -2.62 -20.58 -11.66
N LEU A 132 -3.03 -19.37 -11.24
CA LEU A 132 -3.44 -19.11 -9.88
C LEU A 132 -4.76 -19.81 -9.55
N ASP A 133 -4.79 -20.50 -8.41
CA ASP A 133 -6.00 -21.12 -7.88
C ASP A 133 -6.98 -20.07 -7.31
N PRO A 134 -8.29 -20.32 -7.37
CA PRO A 134 -9.27 -19.57 -6.59
C PRO A 134 -9.02 -19.67 -5.08
N ARG A 135 -8.82 -18.51 -4.42
CA ARG A 135 -8.53 -18.39 -2.98
C ARG A 135 -9.15 -17.13 -2.38
N SER A 136 -9.29 -17.11 -1.06
CA SER A 136 -9.81 -15.93 -0.34
C SER A 136 -9.02 -14.65 -0.65
N TRP A 137 -7.70 -14.75 -0.81
CA TRP A 137 -6.85 -13.59 -1.11
C TRP A 137 -7.03 -13.02 -2.52
N ASN A 138 -7.58 -13.77 -3.48
CA ASN A 138 -7.96 -13.28 -4.82
C ASN A 138 -9.48 -13.24 -5.02
N GLY A 139 -10.25 -13.20 -3.92
CA GLY A 139 -11.71 -13.17 -3.96
C GLY A 139 -12.33 -14.39 -4.63
N TYR A 140 -11.63 -15.52 -4.63
CA TYR A 140 -11.96 -16.75 -5.35
C TYR A 140 -12.16 -16.55 -6.87
N ASN A 141 -11.54 -15.51 -7.44
CA ASN A 141 -11.70 -15.16 -8.84
C ASN A 141 -10.37 -14.73 -9.48
N PRO A 142 -9.48 -15.69 -9.79
CA PRO A 142 -8.17 -15.40 -10.40
C PRO A 142 -8.31 -14.75 -11.79
N GLU A 143 -9.39 -15.01 -12.52
CA GLU A 143 -9.65 -14.33 -13.80
C GLU A 143 -9.90 -12.84 -13.62
N ARG A 144 -10.65 -12.43 -12.58
CA ARG A 144 -10.85 -11.01 -12.27
C ARG A 144 -9.52 -10.31 -11.97
N LEU A 145 -8.66 -10.94 -11.17
CA LEU A 145 -7.32 -10.42 -10.90
C LEU A 145 -6.52 -10.25 -12.21
N ARG A 146 -6.55 -11.25 -13.11
CA ARG A 146 -5.87 -11.16 -14.41
C ARG A 146 -6.43 -10.04 -15.29
N LYS A 147 -7.75 -9.84 -15.30
CA LYS A 147 -8.39 -8.72 -15.99
C LYS A 147 -7.93 -7.37 -15.42
N MET A 148 -7.85 -7.23 -14.09
CA MET A 148 -7.32 -6.01 -13.46
C MET A 148 -5.87 -5.75 -13.85
N LEU A 149 -5.02 -6.78 -13.86
CA LEU A 149 -3.63 -6.64 -14.28
C LEU A 149 -3.54 -6.22 -15.75
N ARG A 150 -4.38 -6.74 -16.64
CA ARG A 150 -4.42 -6.27 -18.02
C ARG A 150 -4.74 -4.78 -18.11
N LEU A 151 -5.73 -4.30 -17.35
CA LEU A 151 -6.09 -2.87 -17.32
C LEU A 151 -4.91 -2.01 -16.81
N VAL A 152 -4.26 -2.42 -15.72
CA VAL A 152 -3.07 -1.75 -15.18
C VAL A 152 -1.96 -1.67 -16.23
N TRP A 153 -1.66 -2.77 -16.92
CA TRP A 153 -0.56 -2.83 -17.87
C TRP A 153 -0.89 -2.21 -19.23
N GLN A 154 -2.16 -1.98 -19.52
CA GLN A 154 -2.67 -1.24 -20.67
C GLN A 154 -2.81 0.27 -20.40
N ALA A 155 -2.67 0.71 -19.16
CA ALA A 155 -2.63 2.14 -18.85
C ALA A 155 -1.47 2.82 -19.61
N ASP A 156 -1.76 3.95 -20.24
CA ASP A 156 -0.81 4.68 -21.10
C ASP A 156 -0.13 5.83 -20.36
N SER A 157 -0.63 6.19 -19.17
CA SER A 157 -0.09 7.27 -18.35
C SER A 157 -0.18 7.00 -16.85
N LEU A 158 0.58 7.78 -16.06
CA LEU A 158 0.44 7.79 -14.60
C LEU A 158 -0.95 8.28 -14.15
N LEU A 159 -1.58 9.14 -14.95
CA LEU A 159 -2.95 9.62 -14.71
C LEU A 159 -3.96 8.48 -14.83
N ASP A 160 -3.80 7.58 -15.80
CA ASP A 160 -4.65 6.40 -15.96
C ASP A 160 -4.51 5.45 -14.76
N ILE A 161 -3.28 5.21 -14.29
CA ILE A 161 -3.04 4.43 -13.08
C ILE A 161 -3.70 5.08 -11.86
N MET A 162 -3.48 6.38 -11.65
CA MET A 162 -4.10 7.12 -10.54
C MET A 162 -5.62 7.00 -10.58
N SER A 163 -6.23 7.28 -11.75
CA SER A 163 -7.67 7.18 -11.96
C SER A 163 -8.18 5.76 -11.68
N GLY A 164 -7.51 4.75 -12.23
CA GLY A 164 -7.85 3.34 -12.06
C GLY A 164 -7.80 2.85 -10.61
N LEU A 165 -6.94 3.44 -9.78
CA LEU A 165 -6.81 3.15 -8.34
C LEU A 165 -7.86 3.85 -7.45
N THR A 166 -8.63 4.81 -7.97
CA THR A 166 -9.70 5.47 -7.19
C THR A 166 -10.92 4.56 -6.99
N LYS A 167 -11.74 4.87 -5.99
CA LYS A 167 -13.08 4.26 -5.87
C LYS A 167 -13.99 4.78 -6.97
N SER A 168 -14.98 3.99 -7.39
CA SER A 168 -15.95 4.48 -8.37
C SER A 168 -16.89 5.56 -7.87
N THR A 169 -17.26 5.50 -6.59
CA THR A 169 -18.25 6.40 -5.97
C THR A 169 -17.63 7.65 -5.34
N SER A 170 -16.32 7.87 -5.55
CA SER A 170 -15.42 8.90 -4.96
C SER A 170 -14.52 8.41 -3.82
N GLY A 171 -13.35 9.04 -3.71
CA GLY A 171 -12.33 8.76 -2.70
C GLY A 171 -11.25 7.75 -3.14
N ARG A 172 -10.30 7.51 -2.23
CA ARG A 172 -9.13 6.64 -2.47
C ARG A 172 -9.32 5.24 -1.89
N CYS A 173 -8.80 4.22 -2.57
CA CYS A 173 -8.64 2.88 -2.01
C CYS A 173 -7.57 2.85 -0.92
N ALA A 174 -7.23 1.67 -0.41
CA ALA A 174 -6.15 1.46 0.53
C ALA A 174 -4.76 1.75 -0.07
N PHE A 175 -4.64 1.78 -1.38
CA PHE A 175 -3.46 2.20 -2.11
C PHE A 175 -3.84 3.24 -3.17
N ALA A 176 -3.02 4.27 -3.32
CA ALA A 176 -3.24 5.32 -4.29
C ALA A 176 -1.92 5.84 -4.86
N LEU A 177 -2.03 6.50 -6.01
CA LEU A 177 -0.94 7.28 -6.58
C LEU A 177 -1.26 8.76 -6.38
N SER A 178 -0.41 9.48 -5.65
CA SER A 178 -0.54 10.92 -5.42
C SER A 178 0.35 11.66 -6.41
N LEU A 179 -0.26 12.12 -7.50
CA LEU A 179 0.43 12.90 -8.53
C LEU A 179 0.72 14.30 -8.02
N ARG A 180 1.97 14.75 -8.22
CA ARG A 180 2.41 16.11 -7.92
C ARG A 180 3.00 16.70 -9.19
N PRO A 181 2.64 17.94 -9.56
CA PRO A 181 3.37 18.63 -10.63
C PRO A 181 4.84 18.77 -10.22
N GLY A 182 5.76 18.66 -11.18
CA GLY A 182 7.16 19.03 -10.95
C GLY A 182 7.30 20.55 -10.77
N GLU A 183 8.47 21.02 -10.34
CA GLU A 183 8.75 22.47 -10.14
C GLU A 183 8.70 23.33 -11.43
N LEU A 184 8.20 22.81 -12.56
CA LEU A 184 8.13 23.52 -13.82
C LEU A 184 6.70 23.94 -14.16
N ARG A 185 6.45 25.22 -13.84
CA ARG A 185 5.62 26.25 -14.50
C ARG A 185 4.32 26.68 -13.79
N PRO A 186 4.20 27.97 -13.38
CA PRO A 186 3.02 28.53 -12.71
C PRO A 186 1.79 28.82 -13.60
N GLU A 187 1.79 28.48 -14.89
CA GLU A 187 0.75 28.96 -15.79
C GLU A 187 0.20 27.88 -16.73
N MET A 188 -1.12 27.72 -16.65
CA MET A 188 -2.07 27.35 -17.72
C MET A 188 -2.73 25.96 -17.80
N SER A 189 -4.05 26.09 -18.01
CA SER A 189 -5.08 25.27 -18.68
C SER A 189 -4.85 23.77 -18.89
N TYR A 190 -5.77 23.00 -18.33
CA TYR A 190 -6.01 21.57 -18.57
C TYR A 190 -6.10 21.20 -20.06
N ASN A 191 -4.96 20.87 -20.68
CA ASN A 191 -4.94 20.18 -21.97
C ASN A 191 -4.53 18.71 -21.73
N PHE A 192 -5.52 17.82 -21.74
CA PHE A 192 -5.37 16.41 -21.32
C PHE A 192 -4.40 15.59 -22.21
N ALA A 193 -4.12 16.03 -23.43
CA ALA A 193 -3.23 15.33 -24.35
C ALA A 193 -1.75 15.41 -23.93
N GLU A 194 -1.31 16.52 -23.32
CA GLU A 194 0.08 16.70 -22.85
C GLU A 194 0.31 16.13 -21.44
N ALA A 195 -0.77 15.81 -20.71
CA ALA A 195 -0.71 15.24 -19.36
C ALA A 195 -0.14 13.82 -19.30
N GLN A 196 -0.11 13.09 -20.44
CA GLN A 196 0.30 11.68 -20.48
C GLN A 196 1.77 11.46 -20.11
N SER A 197 2.67 12.37 -20.53
CA SER A 197 4.09 12.34 -20.14
C SER A 197 4.43 13.28 -18.98
N TYR A 198 3.55 14.23 -18.67
CA TYR A 198 3.81 15.32 -17.71
C TYR A 198 4.26 14.85 -16.32
N TYR A 199 3.67 13.76 -15.83
CA TYR A 199 3.97 13.26 -14.49
C TYR A 199 5.18 12.32 -14.43
N ASN A 200 5.73 11.88 -15.56
CA ASN A 200 6.94 11.07 -15.53
C ASN A 200 8.13 11.90 -15.05
N GLY A 201 8.88 11.41 -14.07
CA GLY A 201 9.99 12.11 -13.42
C GLY A 201 9.56 13.12 -12.34
N THR A 202 8.27 13.23 -12.02
CA THR A 202 7.79 14.15 -10.97
C THR A 202 7.99 13.60 -9.56
N PRO A 203 7.99 14.45 -8.50
CA PRO A 203 8.04 14.02 -7.10
C PRO A 203 6.70 13.42 -6.61
N SER A 204 5.96 12.76 -7.51
CA SER A 204 4.76 12.00 -7.20
C SER A 204 5.09 10.86 -6.25
N THR A 205 4.12 10.49 -5.41
CA THR A 205 4.31 9.48 -4.36
C THR A 205 3.26 8.38 -4.45
N PHE A 206 3.63 7.17 -4.07
CA PHE A 206 2.66 6.14 -3.73
C PHE A 206 2.16 6.35 -2.31
N GLU A 207 0.86 6.24 -2.10
CA GLU A 207 0.24 6.40 -0.80
C GLU A 207 -0.33 5.05 -0.34
N PHE A 208 0.24 4.54 0.76
CA PHE A 208 -0.24 3.36 1.46
C PHE A 208 -1.14 3.80 2.61
N ARG A 209 -2.40 3.36 2.58
CA ARG A 209 -3.47 3.75 3.50
C ARG A 209 -4.03 2.55 4.25
N HIS A 210 -3.34 1.40 4.24
CA HIS A 210 -3.81 0.17 4.89
C HIS A 210 -3.78 0.27 6.42
N SER A 211 -2.69 0.80 6.97
CA SER A 211 -2.39 0.75 8.40
C SER A 211 -3.27 1.67 9.24
N GLN A 212 -3.64 1.19 10.43
CA GLN A 212 -4.23 2.02 11.47
C GLN A 212 -3.18 2.99 12.01
N MET A 213 -3.65 4.09 12.62
CA MET A 213 -2.76 4.97 13.37
C MET A 213 -2.04 4.19 14.48
N SER A 214 -0.78 4.54 14.74
CA SER A 214 0.01 4.00 15.86
C SER A 214 0.88 5.10 16.44
N PHE A 215 1.21 4.97 17.73
CA PHE A 215 2.24 5.76 18.40
C PHE A 215 3.47 4.90 18.73
N ASP A 216 3.50 3.65 18.29
CA ASP A 216 4.67 2.79 18.42
C ASP A 216 5.62 3.01 17.23
N SER A 217 6.77 3.62 17.52
CA SER A 217 7.82 3.87 16.53
C SER A 217 8.35 2.60 15.85
N ILE A 218 8.33 1.44 16.54
CA ILE A 218 8.79 0.17 15.97
C ILE A 218 7.79 -0.29 14.91
N HIS A 219 6.49 -0.30 15.24
CA HIS A 219 5.43 -0.61 14.26
C HIS A 219 5.48 0.33 13.04
N ILE A 220 5.60 1.64 13.28
CA ILE A 220 5.65 2.63 12.20
C ILE A 220 6.89 2.41 11.33
N GLY A 221 8.06 2.18 11.94
CA GLY A 221 9.31 1.91 11.23
C GLY A 221 9.24 0.63 10.38
N ASN A 222 8.73 -0.47 10.94
CA ASN A 222 8.56 -1.73 10.21
C ASN A 222 7.60 -1.57 9.03
N TRP A 223 6.49 -0.84 9.23
CA TRP A 223 5.53 -0.55 8.18
C TRP A 223 6.13 0.32 7.07
N ALA A 224 6.90 1.34 7.44
CA ALA A 224 7.60 2.22 6.50
C ALA A 224 8.63 1.45 5.66
N GLU A 225 9.45 0.62 6.30
CA GLU A 225 10.45 -0.23 5.63
C GLU A 225 9.77 -1.21 4.66
N LEU A 226 8.66 -1.85 5.05
CA LEU A 226 7.90 -2.73 4.16
C LEU A 226 7.40 -2.01 2.91
N CYS A 227 6.78 -0.84 3.07
CA CYS A 227 6.26 -0.07 1.95
C CYS A 227 7.39 0.43 1.03
N CYS A 228 8.50 0.90 1.60
CA CYS A 228 9.69 1.30 0.85
C CYS A 228 10.26 0.11 0.07
N ARG A 229 10.31 -1.08 0.68
CA ARG A 229 10.81 -2.29 0.04
C ARG A 229 9.97 -2.72 -1.16
N LEU A 230 8.65 -2.60 -1.08
CA LEU A 230 7.76 -2.86 -2.22
C LEU A 230 8.05 -1.89 -3.38
N VAL A 231 8.28 -0.61 -3.06
CA VAL A 231 8.62 0.42 -4.06
C VAL A 231 9.98 0.12 -4.70
N GLU A 232 10.99 -0.25 -3.91
CA GLU A 232 12.30 -0.68 -4.41
C GLU A 232 12.18 -1.85 -5.39
N ILE A 233 11.42 -2.89 -5.04
CA ILE A 233 11.18 -4.03 -5.93
C ILE A 233 10.51 -3.57 -7.22
N ALA A 234 9.55 -2.64 -7.13
CA ALA A 234 8.89 -2.08 -8.29
C ALA A 234 9.81 -1.22 -9.18
N THR A 235 10.96 -0.75 -8.68
CA THR A 235 11.98 -0.06 -9.49
C THR A 235 12.91 -1.01 -10.25
N LEU A 236 12.85 -2.32 -9.99
CA LEU A 236 13.71 -3.29 -10.65
C LEU A 236 13.42 -3.36 -12.16
N PRO A 237 14.44 -3.59 -13.00
CA PRO A 237 14.24 -3.85 -14.42
C PRO A 237 13.25 -5.02 -14.65
N PRO A 238 12.46 -5.02 -15.74
CA PRO A 238 11.40 -5.99 -15.99
C PRO A 238 11.79 -7.45 -15.75
N ARG A 239 12.96 -7.87 -16.21
CA ARG A 239 13.46 -9.24 -16.02
C ARG A 239 13.69 -9.58 -14.55
N THR A 240 14.33 -8.69 -13.80
CA THR A 240 14.63 -8.91 -12.37
C THR A 240 13.36 -8.84 -11.54
N PHE A 241 12.48 -7.88 -11.83
CA PHE A 241 11.16 -7.80 -11.20
C PHE A 241 10.34 -9.08 -11.45
N LYS A 242 10.35 -9.61 -12.68
CA LYS A 242 9.65 -10.84 -13.02
C LYS A 242 10.10 -12.04 -12.19
N LEU A 243 11.42 -12.16 -11.95
CA LEU A 243 11.98 -13.20 -11.10
C LEU A 243 11.56 -13.02 -9.63
N GLN A 244 11.68 -11.80 -9.11
CA GLN A 244 11.25 -11.48 -7.74
C GLN A 244 9.75 -11.74 -7.54
N LEU A 245 8.93 -11.42 -8.55
CA LEU A 245 7.50 -11.64 -8.53
C LEU A 245 7.14 -13.13 -8.56
N GLU A 246 7.90 -13.95 -9.29
CA GLU A 246 7.74 -15.40 -9.29
C GLU A 246 7.98 -16.00 -7.90
N GLU A 247 9.04 -15.58 -7.21
CA GLU A 247 9.32 -15.99 -5.84
C GLU A 247 8.18 -15.62 -4.88
N ILE A 248 7.67 -14.39 -5.00
CA ILE A 248 6.52 -13.94 -4.21
C ILE A 248 5.28 -14.80 -4.48
N ILE A 249 4.98 -15.10 -5.75
CA ILE A 249 3.83 -15.92 -6.13
C ILE A 249 3.94 -17.33 -5.53
N ASN A 250 5.14 -17.92 -5.50
CA ASN A 250 5.37 -19.24 -4.91
C ASN A 250 5.11 -19.24 -3.38
N CYS A 251 5.28 -18.10 -2.71
CA CYS A 251 4.93 -17.92 -1.30
C CYS A 251 3.45 -17.61 -1.06
N LEU A 252 2.62 -17.42 -2.08
CA LEU A 252 1.19 -17.19 -1.88
C LEU A 252 0.49 -18.47 -1.35
N PRO A 253 -0.61 -18.35 -0.59
CA PRO A 253 -1.34 -19.50 -0.09
C PRO A 253 -1.93 -20.34 -1.24
N MET A 254 -1.38 -21.54 -1.46
CA MET A 254 -1.86 -22.56 -2.43
C MET A 254 -2.59 -23.72 -1.70
N HIS A 255 -3.21 -24.65 -2.44
CA HIS A 255 -4.07 -25.73 -1.89
C HIS A 255 -3.50 -26.37 -0.61
N GLY A 256 -4.36 -26.60 0.40
CA GLY A 256 -4.08 -27.49 1.54
C GLY A 256 -3.80 -26.84 2.89
N ASN A 257 -3.40 -25.56 2.95
CA ASN A 257 -2.97 -24.95 4.22
C ASN A 257 -3.85 -23.77 4.65
N ARG A 258 -4.68 -24.02 5.68
CA ARG A 258 -5.43 -22.99 6.38
C ARG A 258 -4.46 -22.11 7.20
N GLY A 259 -4.14 -20.93 6.68
CA GLY A 259 -4.07 -19.70 7.50
C GLY A 259 -2.85 -19.43 8.40
N GLN A 260 -1.86 -20.31 8.57
CA GLN A 260 -0.69 -20.02 9.41
C GLN A 260 0.62 -20.19 8.63
N GLY A 261 1.48 -19.16 8.61
CA GLY A 261 2.90 -19.28 8.22
C GLY A 261 3.36 -18.53 6.96
N LYS A 262 2.52 -18.33 5.95
CA LYS A 262 2.99 -17.82 4.64
C LYS A 262 3.37 -16.34 4.59
N TRP A 263 2.78 -15.48 5.41
CA TRP A 263 3.18 -14.06 5.42
C TRP A 263 4.63 -13.88 5.88
N CYS A 264 5.15 -14.78 6.73
CA CYS A 264 6.56 -14.81 7.12
C CYS A 264 7.46 -15.16 5.92
N GLU A 265 7.06 -16.12 5.09
CA GLU A 265 7.77 -16.49 3.86
C GLU A 265 7.75 -15.35 2.84
N ILE A 266 6.61 -14.66 2.70
CA ILE A 266 6.51 -13.47 1.86
C ILE A 266 7.47 -12.39 2.37
N LEU A 267 7.47 -12.06 3.68
CA LEU A 267 8.43 -11.09 4.23
C LEU A 267 9.87 -11.52 4.00
N ALA A 268 10.20 -12.79 4.19
CA ALA A 268 11.55 -13.31 3.95
C ALA A 268 11.96 -13.13 2.48
N THR A 269 11.05 -13.39 1.54
CA THR A 269 11.25 -13.19 0.09
C THR A 269 11.42 -11.71 -0.25
N LEU A 270 10.74 -10.82 0.48
CA LEU A 270 10.94 -9.37 0.39
C LEU A 270 12.26 -8.91 1.05
N GLY A 271 13.03 -9.79 1.69
CA GLY A 271 14.25 -9.43 2.42
C GLY A 271 14.01 -8.83 3.80
N LEU A 272 12.80 -8.99 4.35
CA LEU A 272 12.33 -8.40 5.63
C LEU A 272 12.19 -9.47 6.72
N LYS A 273 13.02 -10.50 6.69
CA LYS A 273 12.97 -11.61 7.66
C LYS A 273 13.19 -11.13 9.09
N HIS A 274 13.99 -10.08 9.30
CA HIS A 274 14.27 -9.50 10.62
C HIS A 274 13.02 -8.95 11.32
N GLN A 275 12.01 -8.51 10.56
CA GLN A 275 10.78 -7.95 11.13
C GLN A 275 9.79 -9.00 11.64
N ILE A 276 9.99 -10.29 11.34
CA ILE A 276 8.99 -11.34 11.62
C ILE A 276 8.65 -11.44 13.11
N ALA A 277 9.64 -11.29 14.00
CA ALA A 277 9.42 -11.37 15.44
C ALA A 277 8.50 -10.24 15.94
N GLU A 278 8.78 -9.01 15.53
CA GLU A 278 7.97 -7.83 15.86
C GLU A 278 6.57 -7.94 15.29
N TRP A 279 6.42 -8.35 14.03
CA TRP A 279 5.10 -8.57 13.45
C TRP A 279 4.31 -9.65 14.18
N LYS A 280 4.94 -10.74 14.63
CA LYS A 280 4.26 -11.75 15.45
C LYS A 280 3.77 -11.17 16.78
N ALA A 281 4.59 -10.36 17.44
CA ALA A 281 4.20 -9.69 18.69
C ALA A 281 3.01 -8.74 18.45
N GLN A 282 3.06 -7.93 17.40
CA GLN A 282 2.00 -7.00 17.02
C GLN A 282 0.68 -7.72 16.68
N LEU A 283 0.75 -8.81 15.91
CA LEU A 283 -0.43 -9.62 15.59
C LEU A 283 -1.06 -10.25 16.85
N ALA A 284 -0.23 -10.70 17.80
CA ALA A 284 -0.72 -11.21 19.07
C ALA A 284 -1.38 -10.12 19.94
N CYS A 285 -0.96 -8.86 19.81
CA CYS A 285 -1.66 -7.72 20.42
C CYS A 285 -3.04 -7.48 19.78
N TYR A 286 -3.15 -7.58 18.45
CA TYR A 286 -4.45 -7.48 17.77
C TYR A 286 -5.41 -8.59 18.20
N ASP A 287 -4.93 -9.82 18.35
CA ASP A 287 -5.75 -10.95 18.81
C ASP A 287 -6.29 -10.74 20.24
N LYS A 288 -5.65 -9.87 21.03
CA LYS A 288 -6.08 -9.46 22.37
C LYS A 288 -6.97 -8.20 22.36
N GLY A 289 -7.27 -7.63 21.20
CA GLY A 289 -8.08 -6.43 21.03
C GLY A 289 -7.32 -5.11 21.14
N THR A 290 -5.98 -5.13 21.21
CA THR A 290 -5.15 -3.92 21.24
C THR A 290 -4.66 -3.59 19.83
N GLU A 291 -5.37 -2.70 19.14
CA GLU A 291 -5.03 -2.31 17.75
C GLU A 291 -4.09 -1.11 17.64
N ILE A 292 -4.22 -0.16 18.56
CA ILE A 292 -3.40 1.06 18.63
C ILE A 292 -2.58 0.97 19.90
N CYS A 293 -1.26 0.98 19.77
CA CYS A 293 -0.35 0.94 20.91
C CYS A 293 -0.26 2.31 21.60
N LEU A 294 0.07 2.29 22.89
CA LEU A 294 0.23 3.48 23.76
C LEU A 294 -1.02 4.32 23.99
N VAL A 295 -2.22 3.80 23.69
CA VAL A 295 -3.47 4.44 24.09
C VAL A 295 -4.17 3.68 25.22
N ASP A 296 -4.97 4.38 26.01
CA ASP A 296 -5.85 3.76 27.00
C ASP A 296 -7.11 3.16 26.36
N ARG A 297 -8.05 2.68 27.19
CA ARG A 297 -9.31 2.07 26.71
C ARG A 297 -10.25 3.06 26.00
N LEU A 298 -10.04 4.36 26.20
CA LEU A 298 -10.80 5.43 25.53
C LEU A 298 -10.08 5.93 24.27
N GLY A 299 -8.91 5.37 23.94
CA GLY A 299 -8.09 5.80 22.81
C GLY A 299 -7.21 7.01 23.10
N VAL A 300 -7.11 7.44 24.36
CA VAL A 300 -6.27 8.58 24.76
C VAL A 300 -4.81 8.13 24.84
N LEU A 301 -3.91 8.85 24.17
CA LEU A 301 -2.46 8.63 24.22
C LEU A 301 -1.96 8.75 25.66
N GLN A 302 -1.33 7.67 26.14
CA GLN A 302 -0.75 7.58 27.48
C GLN A 302 0.45 8.51 27.60
N LYS A 303 0.47 9.28 28.70
CA LYS A 303 1.58 10.16 29.07
C LYS A 303 2.81 9.35 29.48
N GLU A 304 3.97 10.01 29.49
CA GLU A 304 5.19 9.49 30.10
C GLU A 304 5.22 9.78 31.60
#